data_AF-A0ABD5AT25-F1
#
_entry.id   AF-A0ABD5AT25-F1
#
_cell.length_a   1.000
_cell.length_b   1.000
_cell.length_c   1.000
_cell.angle_alpha   90.00
_cell.angle_beta   90.00
_cell.angle_gamma   90.00
#
_symmetry.space_group_name_H-M   'P 1'
#
loop_
_entity.id
_entity.type
_entity.pdbx_description
1 polymer ?
#
loop_
_entity_poly.entity_id
_entity_poly.type
_entity_poly.pdbx_seq_one_letter_code
_entity_poly.pdbx_strand_id
1 'polypeptide(L)'
;MMKNIQLQADENGLFGGYGGRYVPETLMPAIQELKAAYDEAKEDPEFMKTYHTYLKEYVGRETPLTYAESYTESLGGAKIYLKREDLNHTGAHKINNAIGQALIAKRMGKKKLVAETGAGQHGVASATVAALFDMELVVFMGAEDIKRQQLNVFRMELLGAKVESVEEGQGTLSDAVNKALQYWVSHVDDTHYLLGSALGPDPFPTMVRDFQRVIGDEIKAQLQDKEQRLPDAVVACIGGGSNAIGTFYPFIEDDVKLYGVEAAGEGKETNRHALAISKGKKGILHGAKMYLIQNDQHQIELAHSISAGLDYPGVGPEHCYYHDIGRVTYESASDEEAMEALVRFTKAEGIIPAIESAHALSYVEKLAPQMNKDEIIVVTVSGRGDKDMETIRKYMEQKGGSSHA
;
A
#
# COMPACT_ATOMS: atom_id res chain seq x y z
N MET A 1 -21.96 -20.66 -1.23
CA MET A 1 -21.15 -20.63 0.01
C MET A 1 -19.70 -20.75 -0.37
N MET A 2 -18.94 -19.65 -0.35
CA MET A 2 -17.48 -19.76 -0.39
C MET A 2 -17.06 -20.54 0.85
N LYS A 3 -16.26 -21.60 0.64
CA LYS A 3 -15.69 -22.44 1.70
C LYS A 3 -14.88 -21.58 2.67
N ASN A 4 -14.82 -21.97 3.95
CA ASN A 4 -14.03 -21.37 5.04
C ASN A 4 -12.86 -20.51 4.52
N ILE A 5 -13.07 -19.20 4.40
CA ILE A 5 -12.04 -18.26 3.96
C ILE A 5 -11.06 -18.09 5.12
N GLN A 6 -9.78 -18.26 4.84
CA GLN A 6 -8.75 -18.09 5.85
C GLN A 6 -8.51 -16.59 6.09
N LEU A 7 -8.86 -16.11 7.29
CA LEU A 7 -8.69 -14.71 7.71
C LEU A 7 -7.37 -14.44 8.45
N GLN A 8 -6.67 -15.48 8.86
CA GLN A 8 -5.43 -15.40 9.62
C GLN A 8 -4.43 -16.41 9.06
N ALA A 9 -3.16 -16.03 9.02
CA ALA A 9 -2.10 -16.95 8.64
C ALA A 9 -2.10 -18.18 9.57
N ASP A 10 -1.72 -19.35 9.03
CA ASP A 10 -1.56 -20.55 9.84
C ASP A 10 -0.30 -20.47 10.73
N GLU A 11 0.01 -21.55 11.45
CA GLU A 11 1.19 -21.62 12.32
C GLU A 11 2.53 -21.38 11.60
N ASN A 12 2.56 -21.68 10.29
CA ASN A 12 3.72 -21.48 9.43
C ASN A 12 3.73 -20.09 8.79
N GLY A 13 2.75 -19.24 9.08
CA GLY A 13 2.62 -17.92 8.47
C GLY A 13 2.03 -17.95 7.06
N LEU A 14 1.30 -19.02 6.70
CA LEU A 14 0.73 -19.20 5.36
C LEU A 14 -0.75 -18.84 5.28
N PHE A 15 -1.15 -18.18 4.19
CA PHE A 15 -2.52 -18.04 3.70
C PHE A 15 -2.69 -18.99 2.51
N GLY A 16 -3.39 -20.11 2.72
CA GLY A 16 -3.40 -21.22 1.79
C GLY A 16 -1.97 -21.70 1.49
N GLY A 17 -1.46 -21.41 0.28
CA GLY A 17 -0.11 -21.77 -0.15
C GLY A 17 0.90 -20.62 -0.19
N TYR A 18 0.54 -19.43 0.31
CA TYR A 18 1.30 -18.18 0.20
C TYR A 18 1.71 -17.64 1.56
N GLY A 19 2.78 -16.84 1.63
CA GLY A 19 3.30 -16.27 2.88
C GLY A 19 4.53 -17.02 3.35
N GLY A 20 4.58 -17.37 4.64
CA GLY A 20 5.67 -18.14 5.23
C GLY A 20 6.83 -17.26 5.69
N ARG A 21 7.94 -17.92 6.07
CA ARG A 21 9.16 -17.27 6.57
C ARG A 21 10.37 -17.77 5.76
N TYR A 22 10.50 -17.30 4.53
CA TYR A 22 11.57 -17.69 3.60
C TYR A 22 12.79 -16.78 3.75
N VAL A 23 13.38 -16.76 4.94
CA VAL A 23 14.53 -15.91 5.29
C VAL A 23 15.75 -16.73 5.71
N PRO A 24 16.96 -16.14 5.73
CA PRO A 24 18.11 -16.78 6.34
C PRO A 24 17.88 -17.10 7.81
N GLU A 25 18.45 -18.20 8.29
CA GLU A 25 18.36 -18.64 9.70
C GLU A 25 18.81 -17.56 10.69
N THR A 26 19.77 -16.73 10.29
CA THR A 26 20.26 -15.60 11.11
C THR A 26 19.19 -14.56 11.43
N LEU A 27 18.11 -14.48 10.66
CA LEU A 27 17.01 -13.55 10.86
C LEU A 27 15.83 -14.15 11.64
N MET A 28 15.81 -15.48 11.81
CA MET A 28 14.72 -16.19 12.49
C MET A 28 14.51 -15.73 13.94
N PRO A 29 15.55 -15.49 14.77
CA PRO A 29 15.35 -14.99 16.13
C PRO A 29 14.62 -13.63 16.17
N ALA A 30 14.99 -12.70 15.29
CA ALA A 30 14.36 -11.37 15.22
C ALA A 30 12.91 -11.45 14.73
N ILE A 31 12.61 -12.36 13.81
CA ILE A 31 11.24 -12.61 13.36
C ILE A 31 10.38 -13.23 14.47
N GLN A 32 10.94 -14.17 15.24
CA GLN A 32 10.25 -14.78 16.36
C GLN A 32 10.00 -13.78 17.49
N GLU A 33 10.98 -12.92 17.81
CA GLU A 33 10.84 -11.79 18.74
C GLU A 33 9.70 -10.86 18.29
N LEU A 34 9.72 -10.44 17.01
CA LEU A 34 8.67 -9.60 16.42
C LEU A 34 7.29 -10.26 16.51
N LYS A 35 7.20 -11.54 16.17
CA LYS A 35 5.93 -12.28 16.23
C LYS A 35 5.38 -12.35 17.64
N ALA A 36 6.22 -12.69 18.63
CA ALA A 36 5.81 -12.73 20.02
C ALA A 36 5.32 -11.35 20.50
N ALA A 37 6.10 -10.29 20.23
CA ALA A 37 5.74 -8.93 20.62
C ALA A 37 4.44 -8.45 19.98
N TYR A 38 4.21 -8.78 18.70
CA TYR A 38 2.97 -8.47 18.00
C TYR A 38 1.77 -9.28 18.51
N ASP A 39 1.94 -10.59 18.72
CA ASP A 39 0.89 -11.46 19.25
C ASP A 39 0.46 -11.04 20.67
N GLU A 40 1.39 -10.54 21.50
CA GLU A 40 1.06 -9.92 22.79
C GLU A 40 0.35 -8.57 22.62
N ALA A 41 0.86 -7.71 21.75
CA ALA A 41 0.38 -6.34 21.59
C ALA A 41 -1.07 -6.27 21.05
N LYS A 42 -1.45 -7.17 20.13
CA LYS A 42 -2.80 -7.19 19.58
C LYS A 42 -3.87 -7.60 20.60
N GLU A 43 -3.49 -8.35 21.63
CA GLU A 43 -4.37 -8.78 22.73
C GLU A 43 -4.30 -7.83 23.93
N ASP A 44 -3.38 -6.87 23.94
CA ASP A 44 -3.16 -5.92 25.03
C ASP A 44 -4.05 -4.66 24.86
N PRO A 45 -5.07 -4.45 25.71
CA PRO A 45 -5.97 -3.32 25.58
C PRO A 45 -5.28 -1.96 25.75
N GLU A 46 -4.20 -1.88 26.52
CA GLU A 46 -3.48 -0.61 26.73
C GLU A 46 -2.61 -0.28 25.51
N PHE A 47 -2.02 -1.29 24.88
CA PHE A 47 -1.36 -1.12 23.58
C PHE A 47 -2.35 -0.60 22.53
N MET A 48 -3.50 -1.27 22.38
CA MET A 48 -4.51 -0.88 21.40
C MET A 48 -5.09 0.51 21.67
N LYS A 49 -5.33 0.84 22.95
CA LYS A 49 -5.74 2.20 23.35
C LYS A 49 -4.68 3.23 22.98
N THR A 50 -3.40 2.95 23.24
CA THR A 50 -2.29 3.84 22.87
C THR A 50 -2.23 4.03 21.36
N TYR A 51 -2.30 2.94 20.59
CA TYR A 51 -2.33 2.95 19.14
C TYR A 51 -3.48 3.81 18.59
N HIS A 52 -4.71 3.57 19.04
CA HIS A 52 -5.88 4.34 18.63
C HIS A 52 -5.82 5.81 19.07
N THR A 53 -5.18 6.11 20.22
CA THR A 53 -4.95 7.49 20.65
C THR A 53 -4.04 8.21 19.65
N TYR A 54 -2.94 7.60 19.21
CA TYR A 54 -2.09 8.19 18.17
C TYR A 54 -2.81 8.32 16.83
N LEU A 55 -3.60 7.32 16.42
CA LEU A 55 -4.40 7.44 15.21
C LEU A 55 -5.37 8.63 15.27
N LYS A 56 -6.04 8.83 16.40
CA LYS A 56 -7.00 9.93 16.56
C LYS A 56 -6.31 11.29 16.69
N GLU A 57 -5.38 11.43 17.62
CA GLU A 57 -4.85 12.73 18.04
C GLU A 57 -3.67 13.21 17.20
N TYR A 58 -2.87 12.28 16.65
CA TYR A 58 -1.68 12.60 15.88
C TYR A 58 -1.89 12.42 14.36
N VAL A 59 -2.52 11.32 13.95
CA VAL A 59 -2.79 11.07 12.51
C VAL A 59 -4.01 11.87 12.02
N GLY A 60 -5.01 12.07 12.89
CA GLY A 60 -6.24 12.80 12.56
C GLY A 60 -7.40 11.90 12.13
N ARG A 61 -7.43 10.64 12.58
CA ARG A 61 -8.51 9.67 12.28
C ARG A 61 -9.79 9.95 13.10
N GLU A 62 -10.97 9.57 12.63
CA GLU A 62 -11.26 8.87 11.35
C GLU A 62 -11.08 9.75 10.11
N THR A 63 -10.65 9.17 8.99
CA THR A 63 -10.62 9.91 7.73
C THR A 63 -12.03 9.99 7.14
N PRO A 64 -12.44 11.12 6.54
CA PRO A 64 -13.77 11.24 5.97
C PRO A 64 -14.09 10.20 4.89
N LEU A 65 -15.37 9.79 4.84
CA LEU A 65 -15.97 9.14 3.67
C LEU A 65 -16.81 10.17 2.89
N THR A 66 -16.26 10.65 1.78
CA THR A 66 -16.81 11.78 1.00
C THR A 66 -17.62 11.27 -0.19
N TYR A 67 -18.87 11.71 -0.34
CA TYR A 67 -19.63 11.47 -1.58
C TYR A 67 -19.10 12.37 -2.69
N ALA A 68 -18.66 11.77 -3.81
CA ALA A 68 -18.12 12.47 -4.97
C ALA A 68 -19.24 12.77 -5.97
N GLU A 69 -20.02 13.81 -5.70
CA GLU A 69 -21.25 14.13 -6.43
C GLU A 69 -20.96 14.44 -7.91
N SER A 70 -20.06 15.38 -8.19
CA SER A 70 -19.71 15.77 -9.56
C SER A 70 -19.16 14.59 -10.37
N TYR A 71 -18.31 13.78 -9.76
CA TYR A 71 -17.72 12.60 -10.40
C TYR A 71 -18.78 11.53 -10.66
N THR A 72 -19.65 11.25 -9.70
CA THR A 72 -20.80 10.33 -9.85
C THR A 72 -21.70 10.76 -11.01
N GLU A 73 -22.08 12.04 -11.06
CA GLU A 73 -22.93 12.58 -12.12
C GLU A 73 -22.27 12.46 -13.51
N SER A 74 -20.98 12.77 -13.60
CA SER A 74 -20.24 12.73 -14.87
C SER A 74 -20.06 11.32 -15.45
N LEU A 75 -19.97 10.30 -14.59
CA LEU A 75 -19.82 8.91 -15.02
C LEU A 75 -21.17 8.24 -15.33
N GLY A 76 -22.25 8.69 -14.68
CA GLY A 76 -23.59 8.21 -14.93
C GLY A 76 -23.77 6.73 -14.56
N GLY A 77 -23.96 6.46 -13.26
CA GLY A 77 -24.11 5.10 -12.75
C GLY A 77 -24.16 5.10 -11.22
N ALA A 78 -23.47 4.13 -10.59
CA ALA A 78 -23.40 3.99 -9.13
C ALA A 78 -22.91 5.25 -8.40
N LYS A 79 -23.37 5.44 -7.16
CA LYS A 79 -22.87 6.45 -6.22
C LYS A 79 -21.41 6.17 -5.87
N ILE A 80 -20.55 7.18 -5.95
CA ILE A 80 -19.12 7.04 -5.64
C ILE A 80 -18.79 7.73 -4.32
N TYR A 81 -18.21 6.96 -3.41
CA TYR A 81 -17.66 7.45 -2.15
C TYR A 81 -16.15 7.31 -2.11
N LEU A 82 -15.47 8.34 -1.60
CA LEU A 82 -14.03 8.42 -1.46
C LEU A 82 -13.65 8.17 -0.01
N LYS A 83 -12.88 7.11 0.27
CA LYS A 83 -12.22 6.96 1.56
C LYS A 83 -10.92 7.77 1.57
N ARG A 84 -10.90 8.86 2.34
CA ARG A 84 -9.93 9.96 2.25
C ARG A 84 -8.62 9.76 3.02
N GLU A 85 -7.90 8.67 2.73
CA GLU A 85 -6.58 8.41 3.34
C GLU A 85 -5.50 9.43 2.92
N ASP A 86 -5.77 10.23 1.89
CA ASP A 86 -4.99 11.40 1.47
C ASP A 86 -4.95 12.52 2.52
N LEU A 87 -5.92 12.55 3.43
CA LEU A 87 -6.03 13.55 4.51
C LEU A 87 -5.30 13.16 5.79
N ASN A 88 -4.79 11.93 5.89
CA ASN A 88 -3.98 11.53 7.03
C ASN A 88 -2.77 12.47 7.19
N HIS A 89 -2.29 12.62 8.42
CA HIS A 89 -0.93 13.13 8.63
C HIS A 89 0.07 12.37 7.77
N THR A 90 1.12 13.06 7.34
CA THR A 90 2.07 12.67 6.27
C THR A 90 1.50 12.58 4.85
N GLY A 91 0.19 12.39 4.67
CA GLY A 91 -0.54 12.48 3.39
C GLY A 91 -0.88 11.15 2.72
N ALA A 92 -0.83 10.03 3.45
CA ALA A 92 -1.17 8.70 2.92
C ALA A 92 -1.49 7.69 4.03
N HIS A 93 -2.11 6.57 3.66
CA HIS A 93 -2.41 5.42 4.54
C HIS A 93 -1.17 4.82 5.25
N LYS A 94 0.05 5.09 4.77
CA LYS A 94 1.29 4.48 5.30
C LYS A 94 1.52 4.76 6.79
N ILE A 95 1.06 5.91 7.29
CA ILE A 95 1.23 6.31 8.68
C ILE A 95 0.51 5.37 9.67
N ASN A 96 -0.60 4.75 9.26
CA ASN A 96 -1.35 3.81 10.10
C ASN A 96 -0.46 2.62 10.53
N ASN A 97 0.25 2.05 9.56
CA ASN A 97 1.22 0.97 9.76
C ASN A 97 2.47 1.45 10.50
N ALA A 98 3.00 2.62 10.14
CA ALA A 98 4.21 3.15 10.75
C ALA A 98 4.06 3.38 12.26
N ILE A 99 2.93 3.93 12.71
CA ILE A 99 2.64 4.10 14.14
C ILE A 99 2.59 2.74 14.84
N GLY A 100 1.86 1.78 14.28
CA GLY A 100 1.73 0.44 14.86
C GLY A 100 3.08 -0.25 15.02
N GLN A 101 3.88 -0.30 13.95
CA GLN A 101 5.20 -0.93 14.00
C GLN A 101 6.20 -0.19 14.91
N ALA A 102 6.19 1.14 14.96
CA ALA A 102 7.07 1.87 15.87
C ALA A 102 6.70 1.63 17.34
N LEU A 103 5.41 1.47 17.67
CA LEU A 103 4.98 1.06 19.01
C LEU A 103 5.43 -0.37 19.34
N ILE A 104 5.39 -1.29 18.38
CA ILE A 104 5.95 -2.65 18.55
C ILE A 104 7.46 -2.59 18.77
N ALA A 105 8.19 -1.82 17.97
CA ALA A 105 9.63 -1.61 18.13
C ALA A 105 9.97 -1.08 19.53
N LYS A 106 9.19 -0.10 20.02
CA LYS A 106 9.32 0.43 21.38
C LYS A 106 9.06 -0.63 22.45
N ARG A 107 8.05 -1.49 22.26
CA ARG A 107 7.73 -2.61 23.16
C ARG A 107 8.87 -3.62 23.22
N MET A 108 9.51 -3.91 22.09
CA MET A 108 10.71 -4.76 21.99
C MET A 108 11.98 -4.07 22.50
N GLY A 109 11.92 -2.80 22.93
CA GLY A 109 13.07 -2.05 23.41
C GLY A 109 14.06 -1.62 22.31
N LYS A 110 13.67 -1.71 21.04
CA LYS A 110 14.49 -1.28 19.91
C LYS A 110 14.54 0.25 19.88
N LYS A 111 15.74 0.78 19.64
CA LYS A 111 16.00 2.24 19.60
C LYS A 111 16.23 2.76 18.19
N LYS A 112 16.44 1.84 17.25
CA LYS A 112 16.75 2.14 15.87
C LYS A 112 15.72 1.50 14.97
N LEU A 113 15.47 2.16 13.86
CA LEU A 113 14.60 1.72 12.80
C LEU A 113 15.40 1.67 11.50
N VAL A 114 15.04 0.72 10.64
CA VAL A 114 15.45 0.71 9.23
C VAL A 114 14.19 0.60 8.37
N ALA A 115 14.16 1.29 7.24
CA ALA A 115 13.08 1.20 6.27
C ALA A 115 13.60 1.32 4.83
N GLU A 116 12.83 0.84 3.87
CA GLU A 116 12.99 1.15 2.45
C GLU A 116 12.01 2.23 2.00
N THR A 117 12.22 2.85 0.83
CA THR A 117 11.15 3.61 0.18
C THR A 117 11.38 3.76 -1.31
N GLY A 118 10.29 3.81 -2.09
CA GLY A 118 10.28 4.13 -3.53
C GLY A 118 9.76 5.55 -3.73
N ALA A 119 8.43 5.73 -3.77
CA ALA A 119 7.80 7.05 -3.87
C ALA A 119 8.08 8.04 -2.71
N GLY A 120 8.78 7.61 -1.65
CA GLY A 120 9.11 8.45 -0.50
C GLY A 120 8.05 8.46 0.62
N GLN A 121 6.79 8.12 0.35
CA GLN A 121 5.72 8.21 1.37
C GLN A 121 5.95 7.29 2.57
N HIS A 122 6.40 6.05 2.36
CA HIS A 122 6.73 5.13 3.45
C HIS A 122 7.92 5.63 4.27
N GLY A 123 8.97 6.10 3.59
CA GLY A 123 10.13 6.70 4.24
C GLY A 123 9.76 7.94 5.07
N VAL A 124 8.89 8.83 4.56
CA VAL A 124 8.41 10.00 5.33
C VAL A 124 7.56 9.57 6.52
N ALA A 125 6.68 8.59 6.38
CA ALA A 125 5.91 8.05 7.51
C ALA A 125 6.83 7.44 8.56
N SER A 126 7.85 6.67 8.13
CA SER A 126 8.86 6.08 9.00
C SER A 126 9.68 7.14 9.74
N ALA A 127 10.14 8.19 9.03
CA ALA A 127 10.88 9.30 9.62
C ALA A 127 10.03 10.09 10.62
N THR A 128 8.73 10.25 10.34
CA THR A 128 7.79 10.91 11.23
C THR A 128 7.65 10.16 12.54
N VAL A 129 7.45 8.83 12.49
CA VAL A 129 7.31 8.04 13.71
C VAL A 129 8.64 7.85 14.45
N ALA A 130 9.76 7.78 13.74
CA ALA A 130 11.08 7.77 14.34
C ALA A 130 11.33 9.03 15.17
N ALA A 131 11.06 10.21 14.60
CA ALA A 131 11.15 11.48 15.31
C ALA A 131 10.16 11.57 16.50
N LEU A 132 8.92 11.11 16.31
CA LEU A 132 7.89 11.11 17.36
C LEU A 132 8.26 10.24 18.57
N PHE A 133 8.93 9.12 18.33
CA PHE A 133 9.26 8.14 19.36
C PHE A 133 10.73 8.16 19.80
N ASP A 134 11.49 9.19 19.40
CA ASP A 134 12.92 9.36 19.73
C ASP A 134 13.76 8.14 19.32
N MET A 135 13.58 7.70 18.08
CA MET A 135 14.30 6.57 17.47
C MET A 135 15.18 7.07 16.32
N GLU A 136 16.37 6.47 16.20
CA GLU A 136 17.21 6.69 15.02
C GLU A 136 16.61 5.96 13.81
N LEU A 137 16.66 6.56 12.62
CA LEU A 137 16.16 5.92 11.39
C LEU A 137 17.18 6.03 10.26
N VAL A 138 17.42 4.88 9.61
CA VAL A 138 18.06 4.80 8.29
C VAL A 138 17.02 4.39 7.26
N VAL A 139 16.88 5.17 6.18
CA VAL A 139 16.00 4.89 5.06
C VAL A 139 16.83 4.58 3.82
N PHE A 140 16.68 3.39 3.27
CA PHE A 140 17.25 3.03 1.97
C PHE A 140 16.31 3.45 0.84
N MET A 141 16.83 4.14 -0.17
CA MET A 141 16.05 4.61 -1.30
C MET A 141 16.87 4.46 -2.59
N GLY A 142 16.24 3.98 -3.65
CA GLY A 142 16.89 3.81 -4.94
C GLY A 142 17.38 5.15 -5.51
N ALA A 143 18.56 5.16 -6.15
CA ALA A 143 19.15 6.38 -6.70
C ALA A 143 18.26 7.08 -7.75
N GLU A 144 17.48 6.31 -8.52
CA GLU A 144 16.53 6.87 -9.49
C GLU A 144 15.32 7.48 -8.78
N ASP A 145 14.81 6.81 -7.75
CA ASP A 145 13.71 7.31 -6.92
C ASP A 145 14.10 8.58 -6.17
N ILE A 146 15.32 8.67 -5.63
CA ILE A 146 15.86 9.89 -5.01
C ILE A 146 15.76 11.07 -5.99
N LYS A 147 16.22 10.91 -7.23
CA LYS A 147 16.17 11.97 -8.25
C LYS A 147 14.74 12.43 -8.54
N ARG A 148 13.79 11.47 -8.60
CA ARG A 148 12.38 11.74 -8.89
C ARG A 148 11.64 12.37 -7.69
N GLN A 149 12.04 12.05 -6.47
CA GLN A 149 11.30 12.32 -5.23
C GLN A 149 12.07 13.20 -4.24
N GLN A 150 12.83 14.19 -4.74
CA GLN A 150 13.67 15.10 -3.94
C GLN A 150 12.92 15.75 -2.77
N LEU A 151 11.64 16.11 -2.96
CA LEU A 151 10.82 16.71 -1.90
C LEU A 151 10.67 15.76 -0.70
N ASN A 152 10.42 14.48 -0.94
CA ASN A 152 10.26 13.50 0.13
C ASN A 152 11.60 13.15 0.77
N VAL A 153 12.71 13.13 0.02
CA VAL A 153 14.07 12.99 0.58
C VAL A 153 14.34 14.10 1.59
N PHE A 154 14.13 15.35 1.19
CA PHE A 154 14.32 16.49 2.07
C PHE A 154 13.41 16.45 3.30
N ARG A 155 12.14 16.02 3.16
CA ARG A 155 11.22 15.84 4.29
C ARG A 155 11.74 14.81 5.29
N MET A 156 12.30 13.69 4.83
CA MET A 156 12.88 12.67 5.70
C MET A 156 14.09 13.20 6.47
N GLU A 157 15.01 13.90 5.79
CA GLU A 157 16.19 14.50 6.41
C GLU A 157 15.82 15.58 7.42
N LEU A 158 14.82 16.42 7.12
CA LEU A 158 14.29 17.42 8.04
C LEU A 158 13.71 16.80 9.32
N LEU A 159 13.15 15.59 9.22
CA LEU A 159 12.66 14.79 10.35
C LEU A 159 13.80 14.06 11.10
N GLY A 160 15.06 14.24 10.68
CA GLY A 160 16.23 13.66 11.33
C GLY A 160 16.60 12.25 10.86
N ALA A 161 15.94 11.72 9.83
CA ALA A 161 16.29 10.42 9.27
C ALA A 161 17.53 10.51 8.36
N LYS A 162 18.37 9.47 8.39
CA LYS A 162 19.45 9.30 7.43
C LYS A 162 18.92 8.62 6.17
N VAL A 163 19.03 9.27 5.02
CA VAL A 163 18.65 8.68 3.72
C VAL A 163 19.90 8.13 3.03
N GLU A 164 19.91 6.83 2.73
CA GLU A 164 21.01 6.15 2.04
C GLU A 164 20.58 5.77 0.61
N SER A 165 21.35 6.26 -0.36
CA SER A 165 21.15 5.97 -1.78
C SER A 165 21.60 4.54 -2.11
N VAL A 166 20.74 3.80 -2.80
CA VAL A 166 21.07 2.49 -3.37
C VAL A 166 21.36 2.64 -4.85
N GLU A 167 22.63 2.48 -5.21
CA GLU A 167 23.12 2.55 -6.60
C GLU A 167 23.26 1.16 -7.26
N GLU A 168 23.27 0.10 -6.45
CA GLU A 168 23.32 -1.27 -6.94
C GLU A 168 22.02 -1.66 -7.65
N GLY A 169 22.13 -2.57 -8.62
CA GLY A 169 20.97 -3.02 -9.39
C GLY A 169 20.46 -1.92 -10.33
N GLN A 170 19.17 -1.61 -10.24
CA GLN A 170 18.54 -0.55 -11.01
C GLN A 170 18.40 0.77 -10.25
N GLY A 171 18.62 0.74 -8.93
CA GLY A 171 18.40 1.89 -8.07
C GLY A 171 16.90 2.20 -7.92
N THR A 172 16.08 1.17 -7.72
CA THR A 172 14.62 1.24 -7.51
C THR A 172 14.19 0.69 -6.15
N LEU A 173 12.88 0.67 -5.86
CA LEU A 173 12.30 0.11 -4.63
C LEU A 173 12.78 -1.32 -4.32
N SER A 174 12.89 -2.20 -5.33
CA SER A 174 13.30 -3.58 -5.08
C SER A 174 14.74 -3.67 -4.54
N ASP A 175 15.65 -2.82 -5.03
CA ASP A 175 17.03 -2.76 -4.57
C ASP A 175 17.12 -2.20 -3.15
N ALA A 176 16.27 -1.20 -2.84
CA ALA A 176 16.15 -0.64 -1.50
C ALA A 176 15.64 -1.65 -0.47
N VAL A 177 14.67 -2.51 -0.82
CA VAL A 177 14.22 -3.60 0.06
C VAL A 177 15.37 -4.57 0.37
N ASN A 178 16.13 -4.97 -0.65
CA ASN A 178 17.28 -5.86 -0.48
C ASN A 178 18.31 -5.28 0.49
N LYS A 179 18.62 -3.98 0.35
CA LYS A 179 19.56 -3.29 1.25
C LYS A 179 19.02 -3.13 2.68
N ALA A 180 17.74 -2.80 2.83
CA ALA A 180 17.11 -2.72 4.15
C ALA A 180 17.13 -4.07 4.88
N LEU A 181 16.84 -5.17 4.19
CA LEU A 181 16.93 -6.52 4.75
C LEU A 181 18.37 -6.88 5.15
N GLN A 182 19.36 -6.61 4.29
CA GLN A 182 20.77 -6.84 4.60
C GLN A 182 21.25 -6.03 5.82
N TYR A 183 20.84 -4.77 5.89
CA TYR A 183 21.12 -3.91 7.03
C TYR A 183 20.50 -4.47 8.30
N TRP A 184 19.23 -4.88 8.24
CA TRP A 184 18.52 -5.44 9.39
C TRP A 184 19.19 -6.70 9.90
N VAL A 185 19.57 -7.64 9.02
CA VAL A 185 20.33 -8.87 9.39
C VAL A 185 21.61 -8.56 10.17
N SER A 186 22.24 -7.42 9.89
CA SER A 186 23.50 -7.03 10.54
C SER A 186 23.30 -6.24 11.85
N HIS A 187 22.07 -5.84 12.17
CA HIS A 187 21.71 -4.98 13.29
C HIS A 187 20.46 -5.48 14.05
N VAL A 188 20.18 -6.79 14.03
CA VAL A 188 18.93 -7.37 14.55
C VAL A 188 18.69 -7.06 16.03
N ASP A 189 19.78 -6.91 16.80
CA ASP A 189 19.74 -6.76 18.25
C ASP A 189 19.11 -5.43 18.68
N ASP A 190 19.44 -4.33 17.99
CA ASP A 190 19.03 -2.96 18.37
C ASP A 190 18.09 -2.26 17.39
N THR A 191 17.88 -2.87 16.20
CA THR A 191 17.14 -2.26 15.09
C THR A 191 15.89 -3.06 14.71
N HIS A 192 14.75 -2.39 14.58
CA HIS A 192 13.53 -2.94 13.98
C HIS A 192 13.42 -2.57 12.51
N TYR A 193 13.06 -3.53 11.66
CA TYR A 193 12.76 -3.27 10.25
C TYR A 193 11.30 -2.86 10.07
N LEU A 194 11.09 -1.59 9.73
CA LEU A 194 9.77 -1.02 9.51
C LEU A 194 9.34 -1.24 8.05
N LEU A 195 8.79 -2.43 7.77
CA LEU A 195 8.38 -2.84 6.42
C LEU A 195 7.12 -2.08 5.94
N GLY A 196 7.13 -1.59 4.69
CA GLY A 196 6.17 -0.59 4.20
C GLY A 196 4.89 -1.10 3.55
N SER A 197 4.67 -2.41 3.46
CA SER A 197 3.47 -2.97 2.84
C SER A 197 3.06 -4.33 3.42
N ALA A 198 1.96 -4.92 2.97
CA ALA A 198 1.52 -6.24 3.40
C ALA A 198 2.33 -7.36 2.70
N LEU A 199 3.65 -7.26 2.81
CA LEU A 199 4.67 -8.11 2.19
C LEU A 199 5.60 -8.65 3.29
N GLY A 200 6.62 -9.40 2.89
CA GLY A 200 7.65 -9.88 3.80
C GLY A 200 7.27 -11.19 4.50
N PRO A 201 8.20 -11.76 5.27
CA PRO A 201 7.94 -12.97 6.03
C PRO A 201 6.88 -12.73 7.11
N ASP A 202 6.15 -13.77 7.51
CA ASP A 202 5.33 -13.71 8.72
C ASP A 202 6.18 -13.25 9.92
N PRO A 203 5.71 -12.29 10.75
CA PRO A 203 4.33 -11.81 10.87
C PRO A 203 3.99 -10.55 10.06
N PHE A 204 4.88 -10.03 9.21
CA PHE A 204 4.68 -8.73 8.56
C PHE A 204 3.37 -8.61 7.76
N PRO A 205 2.96 -9.56 6.88
CA PRO A 205 1.72 -9.43 6.12
C PRO A 205 0.49 -9.25 7.03
N THR A 206 0.36 -10.11 8.04
CA THR A 206 -0.72 -10.10 9.04
C THR A 206 -0.70 -8.81 9.87
N MET A 207 0.48 -8.42 10.37
CA MET A 207 0.66 -7.23 11.20
C MET A 207 0.35 -5.94 10.42
N VAL A 208 0.86 -5.81 9.20
CA VAL A 208 0.59 -4.62 8.37
C VAL A 208 -0.89 -4.53 8.03
N ARG A 209 -1.54 -5.63 7.67
CA ARG A 209 -2.99 -5.66 7.48
C ARG A 209 -3.73 -5.20 8.72
N ASP A 210 -3.38 -5.71 9.90
CA ASP A 210 -4.06 -5.36 11.14
C ASP A 210 -3.89 -3.89 11.53
N PHE A 211 -2.79 -3.25 11.16
CA PHE A 211 -2.65 -1.81 11.32
C PHE A 211 -3.30 -0.99 10.19
N GLN A 212 -3.69 -1.62 9.08
CA GLN A 212 -4.40 -0.97 7.98
C GLN A 212 -5.91 -1.23 7.98
N ARG A 213 -6.40 -2.25 8.72
CA ARG A 213 -7.83 -2.63 8.79
C ARG A 213 -8.76 -1.49 9.20
N VAL A 214 -8.21 -0.51 9.92
CA VAL A 214 -8.91 0.71 10.34
C VAL A 214 -9.56 1.44 9.16
N ILE A 215 -8.99 1.31 7.95
CA ILE A 215 -9.55 1.89 6.73
C ILE A 215 -10.93 1.27 6.44
N GLY A 216 -11.00 -0.06 6.34
CA GLY A 216 -12.26 -0.76 6.07
C GLY A 216 -13.25 -0.70 7.23
N ASP A 217 -12.76 -0.74 8.48
CA ASP A 217 -13.60 -0.65 9.68
C ASP A 217 -14.32 0.71 9.72
N GLU A 218 -13.62 1.79 9.40
CA GLU A 218 -14.22 3.12 9.27
C GLU A 218 -15.16 3.22 8.06
N ILE A 219 -14.85 2.62 6.90
CA ILE A 219 -15.78 2.61 5.75
C ILE A 219 -17.12 1.97 6.16
N LYS A 220 -17.08 0.83 6.86
CA LYS A 220 -18.30 0.16 7.34
C LYS A 220 -19.13 1.06 8.25
N ALA A 221 -18.51 1.64 9.27
CA ALA A 221 -19.19 2.52 10.22
C ALA A 221 -19.78 3.75 9.50
N GLN A 222 -18.99 4.42 8.68
CA GLN A 222 -19.38 5.65 8.00
C GLN A 222 -20.47 5.42 6.94
N LEU A 223 -20.47 4.30 6.22
CA LEU A 223 -21.56 3.95 5.30
C LEU A 223 -22.82 3.50 6.03
N GLN A 224 -22.69 2.78 7.15
CA GLN A 224 -23.84 2.47 7.97
C GLN A 224 -24.56 3.75 8.40
N ASP A 225 -23.82 4.79 8.80
CA ASP A 225 -24.41 6.07 9.19
C ASP A 225 -25.04 6.83 8.01
N LYS A 226 -24.38 6.84 6.83
CA LYS A 226 -24.80 7.64 5.67
C LYS A 226 -25.88 6.99 4.81
N GLU A 227 -25.82 5.67 4.63
CA GLU A 227 -26.61 4.92 3.65
C GLU A 227 -27.34 3.71 4.29
N GLN A 228 -27.11 3.43 5.58
CA GLN A 228 -27.75 2.34 6.34
C GLN A 228 -27.57 0.94 5.72
N ARG A 229 -26.50 0.78 4.92
CA ARG A 229 -26.15 -0.46 4.22
C ARG A 229 -24.65 -0.52 3.93
N LEU A 230 -24.16 -1.71 3.61
CA LEU A 230 -22.81 -1.94 3.08
C LEU A 230 -22.69 -1.44 1.63
N PRO A 231 -21.47 -1.16 1.12
CA PRO A 231 -21.28 -0.83 -0.28
C PRO A 231 -21.52 -2.05 -1.16
N ASP A 232 -21.89 -1.85 -2.42
CA ASP A 232 -22.00 -2.93 -3.41
C ASP A 232 -20.60 -3.33 -3.93
N ALA A 233 -19.65 -2.37 -3.96
CA ALA A 233 -18.25 -2.62 -4.30
C ALA A 233 -17.26 -1.73 -3.53
N VAL A 234 -16.07 -2.26 -3.26
CA VAL A 234 -14.91 -1.51 -2.79
C VAL A 234 -13.73 -1.67 -3.76
N VAL A 235 -13.02 -0.56 -4.03
CA VAL A 235 -11.93 -0.50 -5.00
C VAL A 235 -10.68 0.12 -4.35
N ALA A 236 -9.51 -0.49 -4.58
CA ALA A 236 -8.23 0.01 -4.10
C ALA A 236 -7.08 -0.37 -5.04
N CYS A 237 -6.00 0.41 -5.07
CA CYS A 237 -4.83 0.12 -5.90
C CYS A 237 -3.89 -0.90 -5.24
N ILE A 238 -3.17 -1.66 -6.05
CA ILE A 238 -2.33 -2.78 -5.62
C ILE A 238 -0.90 -2.57 -6.11
N GLY A 239 -0.01 -2.19 -5.18
CA GLY A 239 1.42 -2.47 -5.28
C GLY A 239 1.72 -3.70 -4.43
N GLY A 240 2.43 -3.52 -3.31
CA GLY A 240 2.54 -4.59 -2.31
C GLY A 240 1.22 -4.94 -1.58
N GLY A 241 0.20 -4.08 -1.65
CA GLY A 241 -1.18 -4.40 -1.22
C GLY A 241 -1.66 -3.91 0.16
N SER A 242 -0.88 -3.10 0.89
CA SER A 242 -1.24 -2.64 2.25
C SER A 242 -2.52 -1.81 2.34
N ASN A 243 -2.70 -0.78 1.48
CA ASN A 243 -3.94 0.01 1.49
C ASN A 243 -5.16 -0.87 1.17
N ALA A 244 -5.04 -1.69 0.12
CA ALA A 244 -6.12 -2.52 -0.35
C ALA A 244 -6.53 -3.59 0.65
N ILE A 245 -5.56 -4.28 1.28
CA ILE A 245 -5.91 -5.27 2.30
C ILE A 245 -6.55 -4.62 3.52
N GLY A 246 -6.10 -3.41 3.91
CA GLY A 246 -6.74 -2.63 4.96
C GLY A 246 -8.18 -2.22 4.63
N THR A 247 -8.44 -1.88 3.37
CA THR A 247 -9.79 -1.61 2.85
C THR A 247 -10.65 -2.87 2.80
N PHE A 248 -10.11 -3.98 2.30
CA PHE A 248 -10.87 -5.19 1.97
C PHE A 248 -11.12 -6.08 3.18
N TYR A 249 -10.16 -6.17 4.10
CA TYR A 249 -10.18 -7.17 5.16
C TYR A 249 -11.49 -7.22 5.96
N PRO A 250 -12.06 -6.07 6.38
CA PRO A 250 -13.33 -6.08 7.08
C PRO A 250 -14.49 -6.64 6.26
N PHE A 251 -14.43 -6.61 4.92
CA PHE A 251 -15.48 -7.06 4.01
C PHE A 251 -15.29 -8.49 3.48
N ILE A 252 -14.24 -9.21 3.87
CA ILE A 252 -13.91 -10.53 3.28
C ILE A 252 -15.04 -11.54 3.44
N GLU A 253 -15.82 -11.46 4.51
CA GLU A 253 -16.95 -12.37 4.75
C GLU A 253 -18.32 -11.81 4.30
N ASP A 254 -18.36 -10.55 3.88
CA ASP A 254 -19.59 -9.90 3.40
C ASP A 254 -19.82 -10.13 1.90
N ASP A 255 -21.07 -9.96 1.47
CA ASP A 255 -21.46 -9.94 0.05
C ASP A 255 -21.15 -8.59 -0.61
N VAL A 256 -19.87 -8.18 -0.54
CA VAL A 256 -19.33 -6.96 -1.15
C VAL A 256 -18.31 -7.34 -2.21
N LYS A 257 -18.42 -6.77 -3.41
CA LYS A 257 -17.45 -7.00 -4.48
C LYS A 257 -16.15 -6.26 -4.17
N LEU A 258 -15.01 -6.96 -4.24
CA LEU A 258 -13.69 -6.41 -3.90
C LEU A 258 -12.83 -6.33 -5.16
N TYR A 259 -12.33 -5.14 -5.49
CA TYR A 259 -11.54 -4.90 -6.69
C TYR A 259 -10.17 -4.31 -6.37
N GLY A 260 -9.11 -5.09 -6.59
CA GLY A 260 -7.73 -4.62 -6.55
C GLY A 260 -7.27 -4.18 -7.93
N VAL A 261 -6.63 -3.01 -8.06
CA VAL A 261 -6.15 -2.50 -9.35
C VAL A 261 -4.63 -2.46 -9.42
N GLU A 262 -4.04 -3.34 -10.22
CA GLU A 262 -2.60 -3.40 -10.52
C GLU A 262 -2.19 -2.38 -11.58
N ALA A 263 -0.91 -2.01 -11.61
CA ALA A 263 -0.37 -1.11 -12.63
C ALA A 263 0.05 -1.86 -13.90
N ALA A 264 -0.61 -1.58 -15.01
CA ALA A 264 -0.29 -2.15 -16.31
C ALA A 264 0.84 -1.40 -17.04
N GLY A 265 1.41 -0.33 -16.45
CA GLY A 265 2.51 0.43 -17.04
C GLY A 265 2.18 0.95 -18.44
N GLU A 266 3.03 0.62 -19.42
CA GLU A 266 2.83 0.98 -20.82
C GLU A 266 1.71 0.17 -21.51
N GLY A 267 1.14 -0.82 -20.82
CA GLY A 267 -0.02 -1.58 -21.25
C GLY A 267 0.13 -3.06 -20.93
N LYS A 268 -1.01 -3.71 -20.69
CA LYS A 268 -1.08 -5.13 -20.31
C LYS A 268 -0.50 -6.09 -21.35
N GLU A 269 -0.34 -5.71 -22.62
CA GLU A 269 0.25 -6.59 -23.65
C GLU A 269 1.78 -6.45 -23.75
N THR A 270 2.36 -5.48 -23.04
CA THR A 270 3.81 -5.23 -23.03
C THR A 270 4.50 -6.04 -21.93
N ASN A 271 5.84 -5.94 -21.85
CA ASN A 271 6.64 -6.42 -20.72
C ASN A 271 6.98 -5.30 -19.72
N ARG A 272 6.40 -4.11 -19.88
CA ARG A 272 6.65 -2.94 -19.04
C ARG A 272 5.42 -2.64 -18.21
N HIS A 273 5.25 -3.42 -17.15
CA HIS A 273 4.12 -3.36 -16.24
C HIS A 273 4.49 -3.87 -14.83
N ALA A 274 3.59 -3.70 -13.85
CA ALA A 274 3.69 -4.27 -12.51
C ALA A 274 2.49 -5.20 -12.19
N LEU A 275 2.15 -6.10 -13.12
CA LEU A 275 1.03 -7.05 -13.03
C LEU A 275 1.45 -8.38 -12.37
N ALA A 276 1.68 -8.36 -11.06
CA ALA A 276 2.14 -9.54 -10.33
C ALA A 276 1.08 -10.66 -10.28
N ILE A 277 -0.19 -10.35 -10.02
CA ILE A 277 -1.28 -11.33 -10.00
C ILE A 277 -1.68 -11.71 -11.41
N SER A 278 -1.90 -10.72 -12.28
CA SER A 278 -2.49 -10.96 -13.61
C SER A 278 -1.53 -11.66 -14.58
N LYS A 279 -0.21 -11.51 -14.40
CA LYS A 279 0.81 -12.10 -15.29
C LYS A 279 1.96 -12.82 -14.58
N GLY A 280 2.11 -12.64 -13.27
CA GLY A 280 3.19 -13.27 -12.53
C GLY A 280 2.98 -14.76 -12.32
N LYS A 281 4.00 -15.38 -11.73
CA LYS A 281 4.02 -16.79 -11.36
C LYS A 281 4.34 -16.92 -9.87
N LYS A 282 3.92 -18.01 -9.25
CA LYS A 282 4.23 -18.29 -7.84
C LYS A 282 5.75 -18.41 -7.66
N GLY A 283 6.31 -17.69 -6.70
CA GLY A 283 7.74 -17.68 -6.40
C GLY A 283 8.01 -17.23 -4.97
N ILE A 284 9.29 -17.13 -4.60
CA ILE A 284 9.73 -16.66 -3.29
C ILE A 284 10.58 -15.42 -3.50
N LEU A 285 10.19 -14.31 -2.85
CA LEU A 285 10.95 -13.07 -2.88
C LEU A 285 10.73 -12.32 -1.56
N HIS A 286 11.78 -11.64 -1.09
CA HIS A 286 11.76 -10.80 0.12
C HIS A 286 11.13 -11.48 1.35
N GLY A 287 11.38 -12.79 1.54
CA GLY A 287 10.96 -13.52 2.74
C GLY A 287 9.61 -14.23 2.67
N ALA A 288 8.87 -14.11 1.56
CA ALA A 288 7.55 -14.75 1.41
C ALA A 288 7.36 -15.44 0.07
N LYS A 289 6.50 -16.46 0.07
CA LYS A 289 5.98 -17.08 -1.15
C LYS A 289 4.75 -16.31 -1.64
N MET A 290 4.78 -15.82 -2.87
CA MET A 290 3.75 -14.96 -3.45
C MET A 290 3.73 -15.06 -4.98
N TYR A 291 2.75 -14.42 -5.62
CA TYR A 291 2.85 -14.10 -7.05
C TYR A 291 3.89 -13.02 -7.28
N LEU A 292 4.71 -13.22 -8.30
CA LEU A 292 5.72 -12.27 -8.71
C LEU A 292 6.03 -12.37 -10.22
N ILE A 293 6.52 -11.29 -10.80
CA ILE A 293 6.91 -11.20 -12.20
C ILE A 293 8.31 -11.82 -12.35
N GLN A 294 8.39 -12.90 -13.11
CA GLN A 294 9.63 -13.66 -13.33
C GLN A 294 9.63 -14.36 -14.69
N ASN A 295 10.82 -14.55 -15.24
CA ASN A 295 11.02 -15.28 -16.48
C ASN A 295 10.94 -16.82 -16.27
N ASP A 296 11.08 -17.59 -17.36
CA ASP A 296 11.01 -19.05 -17.31
C ASP A 296 12.18 -19.71 -16.54
N GLN A 297 13.25 -18.96 -16.29
CA GLN A 297 14.37 -19.36 -15.44
C GLN A 297 14.17 -18.97 -13.97
N HIS A 298 12.98 -18.49 -13.59
CA HIS A 298 12.64 -18.03 -12.24
C HIS A 298 13.49 -16.85 -11.76
N GLN A 299 14.03 -16.06 -12.67
CA GLN A 299 14.68 -14.79 -12.34
C GLN A 299 13.64 -13.69 -12.30
N ILE A 300 13.72 -12.83 -11.29
CA ILE A 300 12.83 -11.69 -11.12
C ILE A 300 12.97 -10.75 -12.30
N GLU A 301 11.86 -10.41 -12.93
CA GLU A 301 11.79 -9.39 -13.96
C GLU A 301 11.47 -8.04 -13.35
N LEU A 302 11.79 -6.99 -14.09
CA LEU A 302 11.62 -5.62 -13.64
C LEU A 302 10.15 -5.23 -13.78
N ALA A 303 9.58 -4.73 -12.69
CA ALA A 303 8.32 -4.05 -12.74
C ALA A 303 8.47 -2.71 -13.47
N HIS A 304 7.34 -2.18 -13.96
CA HIS A 304 7.30 -0.83 -14.47
C HIS A 304 5.92 -0.19 -14.24
N SER A 305 5.94 1.03 -13.72
CA SER A 305 4.79 1.94 -13.70
C SER A 305 5.27 3.39 -13.62
N ILE A 306 4.47 4.34 -14.11
CA ILE A 306 4.64 5.77 -13.82
C ILE A 306 4.50 6.08 -12.32
N SER A 307 3.82 5.20 -11.58
CA SER A 307 3.64 5.31 -10.13
C SER A 307 4.69 4.50 -9.37
N ALA A 308 5.65 5.18 -8.74
CA ALA A 308 6.70 4.53 -7.96
C ALA A 308 6.18 3.69 -6.77
N GLY A 309 4.98 3.96 -6.25
CA GLY A 309 4.37 3.16 -5.18
C GLY A 309 3.73 1.83 -5.66
N LEU A 310 3.49 1.68 -6.96
CA LEU A 310 2.98 0.45 -7.58
C LEU A 310 4.07 -0.32 -8.35
N ASP A 311 5.24 0.29 -8.54
CA ASP A 311 6.39 -0.28 -9.25
C ASP A 311 7.12 -1.34 -8.41
N TYR A 312 6.47 -2.49 -8.21
CA TYR A 312 6.99 -3.60 -7.42
C TYR A 312 6.65 -4.94 -8.11
N PRO A 313 7.60 -5.88 -8.24
CA PRO A 313 7.40 -7.10 -9.03
C PRO A 313 6.59 -8.19 -8.30
N GLY A 314 6.15 -7.98 -7.06
CA GLY A 314 5.40 -8.97 -6.29
C GLY A 314 4.11 -8.40 -5.68
N VAL A 315 3.39 -9.22 -4.92
CA VAL A 315 2.15 -8.80 -4.25
C VAL A 315 1.95 -9.57 -2.95
N GLY A 316 1.30 -8.95 -1.96
CA GLY A 316 1.08 -9.53 -0.64
C GLY A 316 0.51 -10.96 -0.69
N PRO A 317 0.96 -11.88 0.17
CA PRO A 317 0.54 -13.28 0.14
C PRO A 317 -0.96 -13.48 0.38
N GLU A 318 -1.57 -12.62 1.19
CA GLU A 318 -3.01 -12.67 1.44
C GLU A 318 -3.83 -12.28 0.19
N HIS A 319 -3.34 -11.33 -0.61
CA HIS A 319 -3.94 -11.00 -1.92
C HIS A 319 -3.82 -12.17 -2.89
N CYS A 320 -2.68 -12.87 -2.90
CA CYS A 320 -2.49 -14.08 -3.70
C CYS A 320 -3.49 -15.18 -3.33
N TYR A 321 -3.73 -15.36 -2.03
CA TYR A 321 -4.73 -16.31 -1.53
C TYR A 321 -6.15 -15.91 -1.95
N TYR A 322 -6.53 -14.64 -1.74
CA TYR A 322 -7.85 -14.15 -2.11
C TYR A 322 -8.11 -14.14 -3.62
N HIS A 323 -7.06 -14.01 -4.44
CA HIS A 323 -7.12 -14.24 -5.88
C HIS A 323 -7.46 -15.70 -6.21
N ASP A 324 -6.68 -16.65 -5.68
CA ASP A 324 -6.81 -18.08 -6.00
C ASP A 324 -8.19 -18.65 -5.62
N ILE A 325 -8.80 -18.14 -4.55
CA ILE A 325 -10.15 -18.57 -4.13
C ILE A 325 -11.29 -17.78 -4.80
N GLY A 326 -10.96 -16.78 -5.62
CA GLY A 326 -11.93 -15.92 -6.31
C GLY A 326 -12.69 -14.95 -5.39
N ARG A 327 -12.12 -14.57 -4.24
CA ARG A 327 -12.75 -13.63 -3.31
C ARG A 327 -12.55 -12.18 -3.73
N VAL A 328 -11.37 -11.84 -4.24
CA VAL A 328 -11.02 -10.51 -4.75
C VAL A 328 -10.77 -10.61 -6.25
N THR A 329 -11.37 -9.70 -7.01
CA THR A 329 -11.11 -9.56 -8.44
C THR A 329 -9.96 -8.57 -8.63
N TYR A 330 -8.97 -8.95 -9.42
CA TYR A 330 -7.82 -8.10 -9.71
C TYR A 330 -7.90 -7.63 -11.16
N GLU A 331 -7.83 -6.32 -11.30
CA GLU A 331 -7.98 -5.57 -12.54
C GLU A 331 -6.72 -4.75 -12.76
N SER A 332 -6.62 -4.09 -13.91
CA SER A 332 -5.43 -3.32 -14.23
C SER A 332 -5.74 -1.98 -14.85
N ALA A 333 -4.84 -1.01 -14.62
CA ALA A 333 -4.88 0.29 -15.27
C ALA A 333 -3.51 0.63 -15.86
N SER A 334 -3.47 1.09 -17.12
CA SER A 334 -2.23 1.60 -17.72
C SER A 334 -1.86 2.97 -17.14
N ASP A 335 -0.61 3.38 -17.36
CA ASP A 335 -0.13 4.71 -16.98
C ASP A 335 -0.98 5.82 -17.62
N GLU A 336 -1.42 5.63 -18.86
CA GLU A 336 -2.31 6.58 -19.55
C GLU A 336 -3.70 6.62 -18.90
N GLU A 337 -4.32 5.47 -18.62
CA GLU A 337 -5.63 5.40 -17.98
C GLU A 337 -5.62 6.06 -16.59
N ALA A 338 -4.59 5.79 -15.79
CA ALA A 338 -4.42 6.38 -14.47
C ALA A 338 -4.23 7.90 -14.55
N MET A 339 -3.36 8.39 -15.45
CA MET A 339 -3.10 9.82 -15.58
C MET A 339 -4.30 10.60 -16.11
N GLU A 340 -5.06 10.02 -17.03
CA GLU A 340 -6.28 10.65 -17.51
C GLU A 340 -7.38 10.70 -16.45
N ALA A 341 -7.57 9.61 -15.70
CA ALA A 341 -8.50 9.57 -14.58
C ALA A 341 -8.10 10.58 -13.50
N LEU A 342 -6.80 10.71 -13.21
CA LEU A 342 -6.27 11.73 -12.29
C LEU A 342 -6.72 13.13 -12.70
N VAL A 343 -6.55 13.50 -13.98
CA VAL A 343 -6.91 14.82 -14.49
C VAL A 343 -8.43 15.05 -14.44
N ARG A 344 -9.23 14.07 -14.86
CA ARG A 344 -10.70 14.17 -14.82
C ARG A 344 -11.21 14.31 -13.39
N PHE A 345 -10.77 13.42 -12.50
CA PHE A 345 -11.13 13.42 -11.09
C PHE A 345 -10.72 14.73 -10.41
N THR A 346 -9.50 15.22 -10.66
CA THR A 346 -9.02 16.49 -10.09
C THR A 346 -9.91 17.66 -10.49
N LYS A 347 -10.36 17.71 -11.75
CA LYS A 347 -11.25 18.77 -12.24
C LYS A 347 -12.67 18.65 -11.68
N ALA A 348 -13.16 17.44 -11.46
CA ALA A 348 -14.50 17.19 -10.96
C ALA A 348 -14.62 17.47 -9.45
N GLU A 349 -13.64 17.03 -8.66
CA GLU A 349 -13.73 16.99 -7.20
C GLU A 349 -12.80 17.98 -6.49
N GLY A 350 -11.88 18.64 -7.22
CA GLY A 350 -10.90 19.56 -6.63
C GLY A 350 -9.88 18.87 -5.71
N ILE A 351 -9.72 17.55 -5.85
CA ILE A 351 -8.77 16.73 -5.08
C ILE A 351 -7.69 16.25 -6.03
N ILE A 352 -6.42 16.47 -5.70
CA ILE A 352 -5.28 15.92 -6.46
C ILE A 352 -4.86 14.60 -5.80
N PRO A 353 -5.26 13.44 -6.34
CA PRO A 353 -4.90 12.15 -5.76
C PRO A 353 -3.44 11.82 -6.08
N ALA A 354 -2.82 10.95 -5.29
CA ALA A 354 -1.59 10.29 -5.69
C ALA A 354 -1.82 9.45 -6.97
N ILE A 355 -0.80 9.33 -7.82
CA ILE A 355 -0.90 8.53 -9.06
C ILE A 355 -1.29 7.08 -8.75
N GLU A 356 -0.84 6.54 -7.62
CA GLU A 356 -1.24 5.21 -7.11
C GLU A 356 -2.77 5.12 -6.99
N SER A 357 -3.39 6.11 -6.32
CA SER A 357 -4.85 6.16 -6.13
C SER A 357 -5.59 6.38 -7.45
N ALA A 358 -4.97 7.07 -8.40
CA ALA A 358 -5.55 7.30 -9.72
C ALA A 358 -5.73 6.01 -10.54
N HIS A 359 -4.94 4.96 -10.27
CA HIS A 359 -5.19 3.63 -10.86
C HIS A 359 -6.54 3.07 -10.40
N ALA A 360 -6.82 3.13 -9.10
CA ALA A 360 -8.11 2.70 -8.56
C ALA A 360 -9.27 3.54 -9.14
N LEU A 361 -9.10 4.85 -9.22
CA LEU A 361 -10.10 5.76 -9.82
C LEU A 361 -10.35 5.44 -11.29
N SER A 362 -9.31 5.14 -12.08
CA SER A 362 -9.48 4.78 -13.49
C SER A 362 -10.33 3.53 -13.70
N TYR A 363 -10.27 2.57 -12.76
CA TYR A 363 -11.14 1.41 -12.80
C TYR A 363 -12.58 1.76 -12.39
N VAL A 364 -12.75 2.67 -11.42
CA VAL A 364 -14.09 3.20 -11.06
C VAL A 364 -14.76 3.84 -12.27
N GLU A 365 -14.03 4.57 -13.13
CA GLU A 365 -14.60 5.14 -14.37
C GLU A 365 -15.13 4.09 -15.35
N LYS A 366 -14.59 2.87 -15.30
CA LYS A 366 -15.07 1.73 -16.11
C LYS A 366 -16.23 1.00 -15.44
N LEU A 367 -16.17 0.86 -14.11
CA LEU A 367 -17.11 0.07 -13.31
C LEU A 367 -18.43 0.83 -13.06
N ALA A 368 -18.35 2.09 -12.62
CA ALA A 368 -19.52 2.86 -12.20
C ALA A 368 -20.63 2.94 -13.27
N PRO A 369 -20.33 3.18 -14.57
CA PRO A 369 -21.37 3.24 -15.61
C PRO A 369 -22.07 1.91 -15.90
N GLN A 370 -21.51 0.79 -15.43
CA GLN A 370 -22.08 -0.55 -15.60
C GLN A 370 -22.97 -0.96 -14.42
N MET A 371 -23.03 -0.13 -13.38
CA MET A 371 -23.80 -0.36 -12.16
C MET A 371 -25.04 0.54 -12.12
N ASN A 372 -26.05 0.12 -11.38
CA ASN A 372 -27.28 0.88 -11.19
C ASN A 372 -27.03 2.12 -10.32
N LYS A 373 -27.85 3.16 -10.51
CA LYS A 373 -27.70 4.46 -9.83
C LYS A 373 -27.87 4.41 -8.31
N ASP A 374 -28.54 3.38 -7.81
CA ASP A 374 -28.74 3.13 -6.39
C ASP A 374 -27.61 2.29 -5.78
N GLU A 375 -26.76 1.64 -6.58
CA GLU A 375 -25.58 0.92 -6.10
C GLU A 375 -24.47 1.90 -5.63
N ILE A 376 -23.61 1.44 -4.73
CA ILE A 376 -22.55 2.22 -4.09
C ILE A 376 -21.18 1.59 -4.37
N ILE A 377 -20.26 2.40 -4.86
CA ILE A 377 -18.83 2.11 -4.93
C ILE A 377 -18.09 2.96 -3.90
N VAL A 378 -17.26 2.33 -3.07
CA VAL A 378 -16.26 3.05 -2.27
C VAL A 378 -14.88 2.83 -2.87
N VAL A 379 -14.18 3.92 -3.18
CA VAL A 379 -12.79 3.88 -3.65
C VAL A 379 -11.85 4.46 -2.59
N THR A 380 -10.75 3.76 -2.34
CA THR A 380 -9.73 4.22 -1.39
C THR A 380 -8.79 5.21 -2.08
N VAL A 381 -8.86 6.49 -1.70
CA VAL A 381 -7.89 7.51 -2.10
C VAL A 381 -6.69 7.39 -1.17
N SER A 382 -5.80 6.45 -1.47
CA SER A 382 -4.73 5.96 -0.60
C SER A 382 -3.69 7.01 -0.16
N GLY A 383 -3.63 8.15 -0.84
CA GLY A 383 -2.69 9.24 -0.59
C GLY A 383 -2.91 10.44 -1.53
N ARG A 384 -2.33 11.58 -1.18
CA ARG A 384 -2.39 12.84 -1.95
C ARG A 384 -1.26 12.99 -2.96
N GLY A 385 -1.53 13.73 -4.05
CA GLY A 385 -0.64 13.84 -5.21
C GLY A 385 0.45 14.92 -5.13
N ASP A 386 0.67 15.58 -3.98
CA ASP A 386 1.71 16.61 -3.85
C ASP A 386 3.09 16.12 -4.31
N LYS A 387 3.42 14.87 -3.99
CA LYS A 387 4.69 14.23 -4.37
C LYS A 387 4.82 13.97 -5.88
N ASP A 388 3.69 13.95 -6.58
CA ASP A 388 3.61 13.55 -7.98
C ASP A 388 3.53 14.75 -8.93
N MET A 389 3.47 15.99 -8.41
CA MET A 389 3.23 17.20 -9.21
C MET A 389 4.22 17.38 -10.37
N GLU A 390 5.50 17.08 -10.15
CA GLU A 390 6.50 17.19 -11.21
C GLU A 390 6.32 16.11 -12.29
N THR A 391 5.96 14.89 -11.90
CA THR A 391 5.63 13.80 -12.83
C THR A 391 4.38 14.13 -13.63
N ILE A 392 3.34 14.63 -12.95
CA ILE A 392 2.08 15.07 -13.58
C ILE A 392 2.35 16.21 -14.58
N ARG A 393 3.13 17.22 -14.18
CA ARG A 393 3.51 18.34 -15.05
C ARG A 393 4.20 17.86 -16.32
N LYS A 394 5.24 17.02 -16.18
CA LYS A 394 5.99 16.46 -17.33
C LYS A 394 5.09 15.65 -18.25
N TYR A 395 4.23 14.80 -17.69
CA TYR A 395 3.28 14.01 -18.48
C TYR A 395 2.33 14.91 -19.28
N MET A 396 1.79 15.95 -18.65
CA MET A 396 0.90 16.91 -19.30
C MET A 396 1.61 17.74 -20.38
N GLU A 397 2.86 18.15 -20.16
CA GLU A 397 3.68 18.85 -21.17
C GLU A 397 3.93 17.96 -22.40
N GLN A 398 4.21 16.66 -22.18
CA GLN A 398 4.43 15.70 -23.26
C GLN A 398 3.16 15.43 -24.08
N LYS A 399 1.99 15.29 -23.43
CA LYS A 399 0.70 15.17 -24.15
C LYS A 399 0.29 16.48 -24.83
N GLY A 400 0.55 17.63 -24.18
CA GLY A 400 0.16 18.97 -24.63
C GLY A 400 1.01 19.54 -25.78
N GLY A 401 2.20 18.96 -26.04
CA GLY A 401 3.06 19.31 -27.17
C GLY A 401 2.46 19.10 -28.57
N SER A 402 1.22 18.60 -28.66
CA SER A 402 0.44 18.53 -29.90
C SER A 402 -0.69 19.57 -29.99
N SER A 403 -0.94 20.40 -28.98
CA SER A 403 -2.11 21.29 -29.03
C SER A 403 -2.10 22.57 -28.19
N HIS A 404 -0.96 23.11 -27.73
CA HIS A 404 -0.91 24.49 -27.21
C HIS A 404 0.47 25.15 -27.46
N ALA A 405 0.68 25.59 -28.70
CA ALA A 405 1.63 26.65 -29.07
C ALA A 405 0.86 27.78 -29.78
#